data_AF-A0A957UVG2-F1
#
_entry.id   AF-A0A957UVG2-F1
#
_cell.length_a   1.000
_cell.length_b   1.000
_cell.length_c   1.000
_cell.angle_alpha   90.00
_cell.angle_beta   90.00
_cell.angle_gamma   90.00
#
_symmetry.space_group_name_H-M   'P 1'
#
loop_
_entity.id
_entity.type
_entity.pdbx_description
1 polymer ?
#
loop_
_entity_poly.entity_id
_entity_poly.type
_entity_poly.pdbx_seq_one_letter_code
_entity_poly.pdbx_strand_id
1 'polypeptide(L)'
;ILEAIAAKAPEDGKPCVSYLGPRGAGHYVKMVHNGIEYGDMQLIAESYDILQNALGLQPAELAEIFTEWNQGELDSFLIEITATIFKRIDEETGQPLVNLVLDKAAQKGTGKWTSQDAFDLGAPIPTINSAVVGRILSSLKSERVEAAKVLGSGVDASYSGDRKELINAVRQALYA
;
A
#
# COMPACT_ATOMS: atom_id res chain seq x y z
N ILE A 1 -22.80 -12.55 21.35
CA ILE A 1 -21.39 -12.20 21.66
C ILE A 1 -20.73 -11.54 20.46
N LEU A 2 -20.57 -12.22 19.32
CA LEU A 2 -19.84 -11.69 18.15
C LEU A 2 -20.38 -10.33 17.65
N GLU A 3 -21.69 -10.19 17.47
CA GLU A 3 -22.32 -8.91 17.07
C GLU A 3 -22.10 -7.78 18.08
N ALA A 4 -22.03 -8.11 19.38
CA ALA A 4 -21.89 -7.12 20.45
C ALA A 4 -20.46 -6.58 20.56
N ILE A 5 -19.45 -7.37 20.17
CA ILE A 5 -18.03 -6.99 20.25
C ILE A 5 -17.47 -6.46 18.92
N ALA A 6 -18.16 -6.71 17.80
CA ALA A 6 -17.73 -6.24 16.49
C ALA A 6 -17.85 -4.72 16.39
N ALA A 7 -16.96 -4.11 15.60
CA ALA A 7 -17.12 -2.72 15.18
C ALA A 7 -18.46 -2.54 14.45
N LYS A 8 -19.03 -1.34 14.50
CA LYS A 8 -20.27 -1.00 13.81
C LYS A 8 -19.95 -0.02 12.68
N ALA A 9 -20.46 -0.29 11.50
CA ALA A 9 -20.28 0.60 10.36
C ALA A 9 -20.98 1.95 10.63
N PRO A 10 -20.31 3.09 10.40
CA PRO A 10 -20.89 4.39 10.70
C PRO A 10 -22.07 4.75 9.79
N GLU A 11 -22.16 4.17 8.58
CA GLU A 11 -23.17 4.51 7.58
C GLU A 11 -24.56 3.95 7.94
N ASP A 12 -24.62 2.74 8.49
CA ASP A 12 -25.87 2.04 8.78
C ASP A 12 -25.98 1.46 10.20
N GLY A 13 -24.94 1.62 11.02
CA GLY A 13 -24.88 1.16 12.40
C GLY A 13 -24.81 -0.36 12.57
N LYS A 14 -24.68 -1.14 11.49
CA LYS A 14 -24.67 -2.60 11.56
C LYS A 14 -23.31 -3.13 12.05
N PRO A 15 -23.30 -4.23 12.84
CA PRO A 15 -22.06 -4.84 13.26
C PRO A 15 -21.32 -5.50 12.08
N CYS A 16 -20.01 -5.31 11.99
CA CYS A 16 -19.14 -5.87 10.95
C CYS A 16 -18.84 -7.36 11.20
N VAL A 17 -19.88 -8.18 11.29
CA VAL A 17 -19.79 -9.64 11.43
C VAL A 17 -20.98 -10.30 10.75
N SER A 18 -20.76 -11.44 10.12
CA SER A 18 -21.82 -12.22 9.48
C SER A 18 -21.47 -13.71 9.44
N TYR A 19 -22.47 -14.56 9.20
CA TYR A 19 -22.24 -15.96 8.88
C TYR A 19 -21.78 -16.09 7.42
N LEU A 20 -20.51 -16.44 7.23
CA LEU A 20 -19.86 -16.46 5.91
C LEU A 20 -20.01 -17.79 5.15
N GLY A 21 -20.55 -18.83 5.80
CA GLY A 21 -20.74 -20.15 5.21
C GLY A 21 -20.14 -21.29 6.03
N PRO A 22 -20.24 -22.53 5.54
CA PRO A 22 -19.77 -23.72 6.26
C PRO A 22 -18.24 -23.86 6.22
N ARG A 23 -17.70 -24.71 7.10
CA ARG A 23 -16.29 -25.12 7.12
C ARG A 23 -15.35 -23.91 7.21
N GLY A 24 -14.41 -23.78 6.27
CA GLY A 24 -13.35 -22.76 6.26
C GLY A 24 -13.74 -21.42 5.63
N ALA A 25 -15.01 -21.18 5.31
CA ALA A 25 -15.44 -19.98 4.57
C ALA A 25 -14.96 -18.67 5.22
N GLY A 26 -15.07 -18.55 6.55
CA GLY A 26 -14.60 -17.36 7.26
C GLY A 26 -13.07 -17.15 7.17
N HIS A 27 -12.29 -18.23 7.24
CA HIS A 27 -10.83 -18.15 7.05
C HIS A 27 -10.47 -17.77 5.61
N TYR A 28 -11.21 -18.30 4.64
CA TYR A 28 -10.99 -17.97 3.22
C TYR A 28 -11.28 -16.50 2.93
N VAL A 29 -12.39 -15.95 3.43
CA VAL A 29 -12.70 -14.51 3.32
C VAL A 29 -11.59 -13.68 3.98
N LYS A 30 -11.06 -14.09 5.13
CA LYS A 30 -9.96 -13.39 5.78
C LYS A 30 -8.65 -13.46 4.98
N MET A 31 -8.35 -14.59 4.35
CA MET A 31 -7.21 -14.75 3.46
C MET A 31 -7.29 -13.75 2.31
N VAL A 32 -8.45 -13.70 1.62
CA VAL A 32 -8.69 -12.75 0.52
C VAL A 32 -8.59 -11.29 1.00
N HIS A 33 -9.15 -10.96 2.17
CA HIS A 33 -8.99 -9.63 2.78
C HIS A 33 -7.50 -9.24 2.94
N ASN A 34 -6.64 -10.15 3.39
CA ASN A 34 -5.20 -9.88 3.47
C ASN A 34 -4.53 -9.77 2.09
N GLY A 35 -5.05 -10.46 1.07
CA GLY A 35 -4.63 -10.26 -0.32
C GLY A 35 -4.97 -8.85 -0.83
N ILE A 36 -6.20 -8.38 -0.59
CA ILE A 36 -6.65 -7.03 -0.94
C ILE A 36 -5.78 -5.98 -0.22
N GLU A 37 -5.57 -6.13 1.10
CA GLU A 37 -4.70 -5.25 1.88
C GLU A 37 -3.28 -5.14 1.28
N TYR A 38 -2.72 -6.24 0.77
CA TYR A 38 -1.41 -6.20 0.11
C TYR A 38 -1.45 -5.37 -1.17
N GLY A 39 -2.51 -5.50 -1.97
CA GLY A 39 -2.74 -4.70 -3.16
C GLY A 39 -2.81 -3.20 -2.83
N ASP A 40 -3.67 -2.82 -1.88
CA ASP A 40 -3.87 -1.42 -1.50
C ASP A 40 -2.57 -0.79 -0.99
N MET A 41 -1.85 -1.49 -0.10
CA MET A 41 -0.55 -1.00 0.40
C MET A 41 0.48 -0.82 -0.72
N GLN A 42 0.49 -1.73 -1.71
CA GLN A 42 1.42 -1.64 -2.84
C GLN A 42 1.06 -0.47 -3.76
N LEU A 43 -0.23 -0.27 -4.08
CA LEU A 43 -0.68 0.86 -4.90
C LEU A 43 -0.39 2.22 -4.24
N ILE A 44 -0.58 2.31 -2.92
CA ILE A 44 -0.20 3.48 -2.13
C ILE A 44 1.31 3.71 -2.17
N ALA A 45 2.11 2.64 -2.03
CA ALA A 45 3.57 2.72 -2.10
C ALA A 45 4.06 3.18 -3.49
N GLU A 46 3.44 2.72 -4.57
CA GLU A 46 3.75 3.15 -5.94
C GLU A 46 3.35 4.62 -6.17
N SER A 47 2.20 5.04 -5.64
CA SER A 47 1.78 6.44 -5.68
C SER A 47 2.79 7.35 -4.98
N TYR A 48 3.26 6.93 -3.80
CA TYR A 48 4.34 7.59 -3.08
C TYR A 48 5.64 7.63 -3.90
N ASP A 49 6.09 6.49 -4.45
CA ASP A 49 7.33 6.38 -5.21
C ASP A 49 7.32 7.29 -6.45
N ILE A 50 6.19 7.33 -7.20
CA ILE A 50 6.02 8.21 -8.36
C ILE A 50 6.12 9.68 -7.92
N LEU A 51 5.39 10.09 -6.88
CA LEU A 51 5.41 11.48 -6.41
C LEU A 51 6.80 11.89 -5.91
N GLN A 52 7.50 11.01 -5.20
CA GLN A 52 8.84 11.29 -4.71
C GLN A 52 9.86 11.39 -5.85
N ASN A 53 9.89 10.39 -6.74
CA ASN A 53 10.93 10.31 -7.78
C ASN A 53 10.67 11.28 -8.95
N ALA A 54 9.41 11.52 -9.32
CA ALA A 54 9.10 12.40 -10.45
C ALA A 54 9.05 13.88 -10.07
N LEU A 55 8.62 14.22 -8.85
CA LEU A 55 8.42 15.60 -8.40
C LEU A 55 9.35 16.02 -7.25
N GLY A 56 10.13 15.10 -6.68
CA GLY A 56 11.04 15.40 -5.56
C GLY A 56 10.32 15.70 -4.25
N LEU A 57 9.06 15.28 -4.09
CA LEU A 57 8.25 15.66 -2.92
C LEU A 57 8.87 15.14 -1.63
N GLN A 58 8.96 16.02 -0.64
CA GLN A 58 9.42 15.65 0.69
C GLN A 58 8.28 15.05 1.52
N PRO A 59 8.58 14.24 2.55
CA PRO A 59 7.56 13.62 3.41
C PRO A 59 6.53 14.62 3.96
N ALA A 60 6.92 15.84 4.31
CA ALA A 60 5.97 16.86 4.76
C ALA A 60 4.92 17.23 3.69
N GLU A 61 5.33 17.38 2.43
CA GLU A 61 4.42 17.67 1.31
C GLU A 61 3.52 16.46 0.98
N LEU A 62 4.09 15.26 1.05
CA LEU A 62 3.33 14.01 0.87
C LEU A 62 2.27 13.86 1.98
N ALA A 63 2.60 14.21 3.22
CA ALA A 63 1.66 14.18 4.33
C ALA A 63 0.44 15.07 4.07
N GLU A 64 0.63 16.27 3.52
CA GLU A 64 -0.46 17.18 3.16
C GLU A 64 -1.33 16.60 2.03
N ILE A 65 -0.70 16.10 0.97
CA ILE A 65 -1.39 15.49 -0.18
C ILE A 65 -2.24 14.30 0.25
N PHE A 66 -1.68 13.36 1.02
CA PHE A 66 -2.42 12.19 1.50
C PHE A 66 -3.49 12.57 2.54
N THR A 67 -3.29 13.64 3.32
CA THR A 67 -4.33 14.19 4.20
C THR A 67 -5.50 14.74 3.38
N GLU A 68 -5.23 15.43 2.27
CA GLU A 68 -6.27 15.92 1.35
C GLU A 68 -7.00 14.76 0.65
N TRP A 69 -6.27 13.76 0.16
CA TRP A 69 -6.86 12.59 -0.49
C TRP A 69 -7.82 11.84 0.43
N ASN A 70 -7.51 11.77 1.73
CA ASN A 70 -8.38 11.14 2.73
C ASN A 70 -9.68 11.90 3.01
N GLN A 71 -9.87 13.11 2.46
CA GLN A 71 -11.12 13.86 2.58
C GLN A 71 -12.06 13.64 1.37
N GLY A 72 -11.62 12.86 0.39
CA GLY A 72 -12.34 12.58 -0.85
C GLY A 72 -12.63 11.09 -1.05
N GLU A 73 -12.61 10.65 -2.31
CA GLU A 73 -12.96 9.26 -2.69
C GLU A 73 -11.97 8.20 -2.20
N LEU A 74 -10.78 8.61 -1.76
CA LEU A 74 -9.75 7.75 -1.19
C LEU A 74 -9.82 7.67 0.34
N ASP A 75 -10.86 8.23 0.98
CA ASP A 75 -11.07 8.13 2.43
C ASP A 75 -10.99 6.68 2.90
N SER A 76 -9.91 6.36 3.60
CA SER A 76 -9.63 5.00 4.05
C SER A 76 -8.58 5.01 5.15
N PHE A 77 -8.66 4.00 6.02
CA PHE A 77 -7.69 3.82 7.09
C PHE A 77 -6.23 3.78 6.58
N LEU A 78 -5.97 3.14 5.43
CA LEU A 78 -4.61 3.03 4.89
C LEU A 78 -4.07 4.38 4.39
N ILE A 79 -4.90 5.23 3.80
CA ILE A 79 -4.51 6.58 3.37
C ILE A 79 -4.27 7.47 4.59
N GLU A 80 -5.14 7.42 5.61
CA GLU A 80 -5.01 8.14 6.87
C GLU A 80 -3.67 7.83 7.58
N ILE A 81 -3.36 6.55 7.79
CA ILE A 81 -2.11 6.16 8.45
C ILE A 81 -0.89 6.50 7.59
N THR A 82 -1.01 6.47 6.26
CA THR A 82 0.08 6.88 5.35
C THR A 82 0.41 8.36 5.53
N ALA A 83 -0.62 9.22 5.58
CA ALA A 83 -0.44 10.63 5.89
C ALA A 83 0.22 10.84 7.27
N THR A 84 -0.13 10.02 8.25
CA THR A 84 0.46 10.07 9.61
C THR A 84 1.92 9.60 9.63
N ILE A 85 2.25 8.54 8.88
CA ILE A 85 3.61 8.01 8.75
C ILE A 85 4.55 9.09 8.20
N PHE A 86 4.12 9.83 7.18
CA PHE A 86 4.92 10.90 6.60
C PHE A 86 5.21 12.06 7.57
N LYS A 87 4.36 12.26 8.59
CA LYS A 87 4.56 13.28 9.64
C LYS A 87 5.49 12.81 10.75
N ARG A 88 5.81 11.51 10.84
CA ARG A 88 6.63 10.98 11.94
C ARG A 88 8.10 11.34 11.73
N ILE A 89 8.63 12.12 12.66
CA ILE A 89 10.05 12.45 12.76
C ILE A 89 10.71 11.49 13.73
N ASP A 90 11.90 11.00 13.37
CA ASP A 90 12.78 10.27 14.26
C ASP A 90 13.47 11.23 15.25
N GLU A 91 13.38 10.92 16.54
CA GLU A 91 13.82 11.82 17.61
C GLU A 91 15.36 11.87 17.74
N GLU A 92 16.07 10.83 17.30
CA GLU A 92 17.53 10.76 17.38
C GLU A 92 18.20 11.53 16.24
N THR A 93 17.68 11.41 15.02
CA THR A 93 18.28 11.98 13.81
C THR A 93 17.62 13.29 13.37
N GLY A 94 16.41 13.58 13.83
CA GLY A 94 15.60 14.71 13.37
C GLY A 94 15.09 14.58 11.93
N GLN A 95 15.24 13.39 11.31
CA GLN A 95 14.81 13.13 9.93
C GLN A 95 13.43 12.46 9.89
N PRO A 96 12.69 12.55 8.77
CA PRO A 96 11.47 11.77 8.58
C PRO A 96 11.74 10.27 8.75
N LEU A 97 11.04 9.63 9.68
CA LEU A 97 11.29 8.23 10.08
C LEU A 97 11.19 7.29 8.87
N VAL A 98 10.25 7.54 7.96
CA VAL A 98 10.04 6.73 6.75
C VAL A 98 11.29 6.61 5.88
N ASN A 99 12.15 7.64 5.85
CA ASN A 99 13.39 7.64 5.07
C ASN A 99 14.50 6.79 5.72
N LEU A 100 14.35 6.43 6.99
CA LEU A 100 15.32 5.64 7.76
C LEU A 100 14.94 4.15 7.81
N VAL A 101 13.70 3.82 7.47
CA VAL A 101 13.21 2.43 7.47
C VAL A 101 13.86 1.66 6.33
N LEU A 102 14.41 0.49 6.66
CA LEU A 102 14.95 -0.42 5.65
C LEU A 102 13.82 -0.88 4.70
N ASP A 103 14.02 -0.70 3.40
CA ASP A 103 13.13 -1.06 2.29
C ASP A 103 13.09 -2.59 2.03
N LYS A 104 12.77 -3.35 3.08
CA LYS A 104 12.56 -4.80 3.06
C LYS A 104 11.22 -5.13 3.69
N ALA A 105 10.19 -5.23 2.86
CA ALA A 105 8.85 -5.57 3.33
C ALA A 105 8.80 -7.04 3.78
N ALA A 106 8.45 -7.26 5.04
CA ALA A 106 8.15 -8.60 5.55
C ALA A 106 6.76 -9.06 5.10
N GLN A 107 6.55 -10.38 5.10
CA GLN A 107 5.23 -10.99 4.93
C GLN A 107 5.10 -12.25 5.78
N LYS A 108 3.89 -12.51 6.29
CA LYS A 108 3.58 -13.69 7.11
C LYS A 108 2.95 -14.85 6.32
N GLY A 109 2.80 -14.69 5.01
CA GLY A 109 2.35 -15.74 4.08
C GLY A 109 0.89 -15.66 3.64
N THR A 110 0.01 -14.94 4.34
CA THR A 110 -1.42 -14.87 4.00
C THR A 110 -1.71 -14.23 2.65
N GLY A 111 -0.98 -13.17 2.27
CA GLY A 111 -1.08 -12.58 0.92
C GLY A 111 -0.65 -13.57 -0.18
N LYS A 112 0.42 -14.33 0.07
CA LYS A 112 0.89 -15.39 -0.84
C LYS A 112 -0.16 -16.49 -1.03
N TRP A 113 -0.85 -16.91 0.04
CA TRP A 113 -1.90 -17.94 -0.06
C TRP A 113 -3.04 -17.51 -0.99
N THR A 114 -3.46 -16.23 -0.94
CA THR A 114 -4.45 -15.69 -1.89
C THR A 114 -4.00 -15.83 -3.33
N SER A 115 -2.75 -15.46 -3.64
CA SER A 115 -2.18 -15.62 -4.99
C SER A 115 -2.09 -17.08 -5.43
N GLN A 116 -1.67 -17.99 -4.55
CA GLN A 116 -1.57 -19.41 -4.86
C GLN A 116 -2.94 -20.02 -5.17
N ASP A 117 -3.92 -19.77 -4.31
CA ASP A 117 -5.29 -20.27 -4.48
C ASP A 117 -5.94 -19.71 -5.75
N ALA A 118 -5.70 -18.43 -6.08
CA ALA A 118 -6.18 -17.87 -7.34
C ALA A 118 -5.58 -18.53 -8.58
N PHE A 119 -4.31 -18.97 -8.55
CA PHE A 119 -3.73 -19.77 -9.63
C PHE A 119 -4.38 -21.15 -9.73
N ASP A 120 -4.64 -21.81 -8.60
CA ASP A 120 -5.30 -23.12 -8.56
C ASP A 120 -6.73 -23.06 -9.11
N LEU A 121 -7.45 -21.95 -8.84
CA LEU A 121 -8.80 -21.70 -9.34
C LEU A 121 -8.86 -21.12 -10.77
N GLY A 122 -7.74 -20.66 -11.32
CA GLY A 122 -7.71 -19.94 -12.59
C GLY A 122 -8.35 -18.55 -12.53
N ALA A 123 -8.33 -17.88 -11.37
CA ALA A 123 -8.89 -16.56 -11.15
C ALA A 123 -7.82 -15.45 -11.37
N PRO A 124 -8.05 -14.47 -12.26
CA PRO A 124 -7.06 -13.43 -12.53
C PRO A 124 -7.06 -12.33 -11.47
N ILE A 125 -6.02 -12.29 -10.62
CA ILE A 125 -5.81 -11.23 -9.60
C ILE A 125 -4.43 -10.55 -9.71
N PRO A 126 -4.10 -9.93 -10.86
CA PRO A 126 -2.75 -9.43 -11.15
C PRO A 126 -2.24 -8.38 -10.15
N THR A 127 -3.11 -7.54 -9.61
CA THR A 127 -2.74 -6.50 -8.61
C THR A 127 -2.20 -7.13 -7.32
N ILE A 128 -2.92 -8.11 -6.77
CA ILE A 128 -2.51 -8.81 -5.54
C ILE A 128 -1.22 -9.61 -5.80
N ASN A 129 -1.14 -10.27 -6.96
CA ASN A 129 0.07 -11.00 -7.35
C ASN A 129 1.30 -10.08 -7.43
N SER A 130 1.14 -8.90 -8.01
CA SER A 130 2.20 -7.90 -8.13
C SER A 130 2.63 -7.37 -6.76
N ALA A 131 1.69 -7.16 -5.84
CA ALA A 131 2.00 -6.79 -4.46
C ALA A 131 2.82 -7.85 -3.72
N VAL A 132 2.52 -9.14 -3.90
CA VAL A 132 3.33 -10.24 -3.34
C VAL A 132 4.74 -10.23 -3.95
N VAL A 133 4.85 -10.06 -5.26
CA VAL A 133 6.14 -9.98 -5.96
C VAL A 133 6.95 -8.76 -5.52
N GLY A 134 6.33 -7.59 -5.35
CA GLY A 134 6.98 -6.37 -4.87
C GLY A 134 7.64 -6.57 -3.51
N ARG A 135 6.96 -7.27 -2.58
CA ARG A 135 7.56 -7.64 -1.29
C ARG A 135 8.74 -8.59 -1.45
N ILE A 136 8.64 -9.60 -2.30
CA ILE A 136 9.75 -10.52 -2.60
C ILE A 136 10.94 -9.73 -3.16
N LEU A 137 10.72 -8.85 -4.14
CA LEU A 137 11.76 -8.01 -4.73
C LEU A 137 12.43 -7.10 -3.69
N SER A 138 11.63 -6.49 -2.80
CA SER A 138 12.17 -5.65 -1.72
C SER A 138 13.11 -6.44 -0.80
N SER A 139 12.81 -7.72 -0.54
CA SER A 139 13.62 -8.58 0.34
C SER A 139 15.02 -8.86 -0.21
N LEU A 140 15.18 -8.85 -1.54
CA LEU A 140 16.45 -9.04 -2.27
C LEU A 140 17.34 -7.78 -2.24
N LYS A 141 17.38 -7.03 -1.13
CA LYS A 141 18.10 -5.74 -1.03
C LYS A 141 19.55 -5.81 -1.45
N SER A 142 20.30 -6.82 -1.01
CA SER A 142 21.73 -6.95 -1.35
C SER A 142 21.91 -7.09 -2.86
N GLU A 143 21.09 -7.92 -3.50
CA GLU A 143 21.10 -8.09 -4.95
C GLU A 143 20.69 -6.80 -5.68
N ARG A 144 19.65 -6.09 -5.20
CA ARG A 144 19.23 -4.80 -5.77
C ARG A 144 20.34 -3.74 -5.69
N VAL A 145 21.05 -3.65 -4.57
CA VAL A 145 22.15 -2.70 -4.39
C VAL A 145 23.34 -3.04 -5.31
N GLU A 146 23.69 -4.32 -5.46
CA GLU A 146 24.75 -4.72 -6.40
C GLU A 146 24.33 -4.50 -7.85
N ALA A 147 23.08 -4.84 -8.21
CA ALA A 147 22.54 -4.62 -9.55
C ALA A 147 22.55 -3.13 -9.94
N ALA A 148 22.20 -2.23 -9.02
CA ALA A 148 22.19 -0.78 -9.27
C ALA A 148 23.57 -0.22 -9.66
N LYS A 149 24.67 -0.82 -9.17
CA LYS A 149 26.04 -0.41 -9.54
C LYS A 149 26.38 -0.75 -10.99
N VAL A 150 25.76 -1.80 -11.54
CA VAL A 150 26.03 -2.31 -12.89
C VAL A 150 25.04 -1.72 -13.91
N LEU A 151 23.75 -1.67 -13.54
CA LEU A 151 22.66 -1.22 -14.41
C LEU A 151 22.49 0.31 -14.40
N GLY A 152 23.06 1.01 -13.41
CA GLY A 152 22.81 2.41 -13.13
C GLY A 152 21.47 2.64 -12.42
N SER A 153 21.22 3.88 -12.00
CA SER A 153 20.02 4.29 -11.23
C SER A 153 18.77 4.53 -12.09
N GLY A 154 18.70 4.01 -13.32
CA GLY A 154 17.63 4.33 -14.27
C GLY A 154 17.76 5.73 -14.88
N VAL A 155 16.84 6.07 -15.79
CA VAL A 155 16.75 7.38 -16.45
C VAL A 155 16.26 8.41 -15.43
N ASP A 156 16.81 9.63 -15.48
CA ASP A 156 16.38 10.76 -14.65
C ASP A 156 14.90 11.05 -14.92
N ALA A 157 14.01 10.62 -14.02
CA ALA A 157 12.56 10.61 -14.21
C ALA A 157 11.88 11.93 -13.80
N SER A 158 12.65 13.02 -13.77
CA SER A 158 12.11 14.34 -13.41
C SER A 158 10.97 14.75 -14.35
N TYR A 159 9.81 15.03 -13.77
CA TYR A 159 8.65 15.47 -14.52
C TYR A 159 8.68 16.99 -14.71
N SER A 160 8.73 17.44 -15.96
CA SER A 160 8.80 18.86 -16.32
C SER A 160 7.44 19.52 -16.56
N GLY A 161 6.34 18.77 -16.41
CA GLY A 161 4.98 19.30 -16.59
C GLY A 161 4.40 19.94 -15.33
N ASP A 162 3.10 20.18 -15.32
CA ASP A 162 2.44 20.78 -14.16
C ASP A 162 2.37 19.81 -12.97
N ARG A 163 2.94 20.25 -11.84
CA ARG A 163 3.01 19.45 -10.61
C ARG A 163 1.62 19.01 -10.11
N LYS A 164 0.61 19.89 -10.18
CA LYS A 164 -0.74 19.56 -9.68
C LYS A 164 -1.44 18.57 -10.59
N GLU A 165 -1.23 18.69 -11.90
CA GLU A 165 -1.73 17.73 -12.89
C GLU A 165 -1.22 16.32 -12.60
N LEU A 166 0.09 16.14 -12.37
CA LEU A 166 0.64 14.82 -12.04
C LEU A 166 0.11 14.30 -10.68
N ILE A 167 0.02 15.14 -9.65
CA ILE A 167 -0.55 14.75 -8.36
C ILE A 167 -1.98 14.24 -8.54
N ASN A 168 -2.81 14.96 -9.30
CA ASN A 168 -4.18 14.54 -9.55
C ASN A 168 -4.25 13.28 -10.43
N ALA A 169 -3.38 13.12 -11.42
CA ALA A 169 -3.30 11.93 -12.24
C ALA A 169 -2.94 10.69 -11.40
N VAL A 170 -1.96 10.79 -10.50
CA VAL A 170 -1.62 9.71 -9.56
C VAL A 170 -2.80 9.39 -8.65
N ARG A 171 -3.48 10.41 -8.10
CA ARG A 171 -4.68 10.23 -7.27
C ARG A 171 -5.79 9.45 -8.00
N GLN A 172 -6.08 9.83 -9.25
CA GLN A 172 -7.08 9.15 -10.07
C GLN A 172 -6.63 7.74 -10.45
N ALA A 173 -5.35 7.54 -10.76
CA ALA A 173 -4.82 6.22 -11.08
C ALA A 173 -4.83 5.26 -9.87
N LEU A 174 -4.60 5.78 -8.66
CA LEU A 174 -4.72 5.02 -7.42
C LEU A 174 -6.16 4.57 -7.14
N TYR A 175 -7.15 5.38 -7.52
CA TYR A 175 -8.56 5.08 -7.29
C TYR A 175 -9.20 4.13 -8.31
N ALA A 176 -8.70 4.13 -9.55
CA ALA A 176 -9.26 3.39 -10.68
C ALA A 176 -9.05 1.86 -10.59
#